data_AF-A0AAD9T197-F1
#
_entry.id   AF-A0AAD9T197-F1
#
_cell.length_a   1.000
_cell.length_b   1.000
_cell.length_c   1.000
_cell.angle_alpha   90.00
_cell.angle_beta   90.00
_cell.angle_gamma   90.00
#
_symmetry.space_group_name_H-M   'P 1'
#
loop_
_entity.id
_entity.type
_entity.pdbx_description
1 polymer ?
#
loop_
_entity_poly.entity_id
_entity_poly.type
_entity_poly.pdbx_seq_one_letter_code
_entity_poly.pdbx_strand_id
1 'polypeptide(L)'
;MPSWVMAQFETKEILENVGAIAAVPGVDVLSTGPFDLGNKTGQPIIEGRIHADLHAAIRKILEAARKAGKKAGIFCTRGEQSRGYADMALGYD
;
A
#
# COMPACT_ATOMS: atom_id res chain seq x y z
N MET A 1 16.57 -2.02 -22.40
CA MET A 1 15.68 -1.16 -21.59
C MET A 1 15.46 -1.86 -20.26
N PRO A 2 15.69 -1.22 -19.09
CA PRO A 2 15.33 -1.84 -17.82
C PRO A 2 13.80 -2.04 -17.76
N SER A 3 13.37 -3.21 -17.30
CA SER A 3 11.96 -3.52 -17.02
C SER A 3 11.64 -3.21 -15.57
N TRP A 4 10.46 -2.65 -15.30
CA TRP A 4 9.97 -2.38 -13.95
C TRP A 4 8.88 -3.39 -13.56
N VAL A 5 8.90 -3.85 -12.32
CA VAL A 5 7.86 -4.72 -11.74
C VAL A 5 7.16 -4.01 -10.59
N MET A 6 5.85 -3.85 -10.73
CA MET A 6 4.96 -3.38 -9.68
C MET A 6 4.10 -4.53 -9.18
N ALA A 7 4.18 -4.81 -7.88
CA ALA A 7 3.42 -5.87 -7.24
C ALA A 7 2.25 -5.28 -6.44
N GLN A 8 1.07 -5.90 -6.54
CA GLN A 8 -0.10 -5.51 -5.76
C GLN A 8 -0.12 -6.20 -4.39
N PHE A 9 -0.14 -5.39 -3.34
CA PHE A 9 -0.13 -5.77 -1.94
C PHE A 9 -1.54 -5.56 -1.38
N GLU A 10 -2.35 -6.62 -1.41
CA GLU A 10 -3.79 -6.51 -1.21
C GLU A 10 -4.41 -7.71 -0.48
N THR A 11 -3.60 -8.60 0.13
CA THR A 11 -4.12 -9.73 0.92
C THR A 11 -3.71 -9.64 2.38
N LYS A 12 -4.39 -10.41 3.24
CA LYS A 12 -4.10 -10.44 4.68
C LYS A 12 -2.71 -11.01 4.98
N GLU A 13 -2.32 -12.07 4.29
CA GLU A 13 -1.05 -12.79 4.47
C GLU A 13 0.16 -11.90 4.14
N ILE A 14 -0.02 -10.97 3.19
CA ILE A 14 0.99 -9.96 2.86
C ILE A 14 1.26 -9.05 4.06
N LEU A 15 0.24 -8.69 4.85
CA LEU A 15 0.44 -7.82 6.01
C LEU A 15 1.31 -8.48 7.07
N GLU A 16 1.21 -9.80 7.24
CA GLU A 16 2.03 -10.54 8.21
C GLU A 16 3.51 -10.57 7.80
N ASN A 17 3.79 -10.58 6.49
CA ASN A 17 5.14 -10.76 5.93
C ASN A 17 5.66 -9.56 5.13
N VAL A 18 5.04 -8.39 5.29
CA VAL A 18 5.19 -7.25 4.37
C VAL A 18 6.65 -6.84 4.13
N GLY A 19 7.49 -6.88 5.16
CA GLY A 19 8.91 -6.51 5.06
C GLY A 19 9.72 -7.51 4.24
N ALA A 20 9.48 -8.81 4.42
CA ALA A 20 10.17 -9.85 3.67
C ALA A 20 9.77 -9.81 2.19
N ILE A 21 8.48 -9.62 1.89
CA ILE A 21 7.98 -9.51 0.51
C ILE A 21 8.48 -8.19 -0.11
N ALA A 22 8.50 -7.10 0.65
CA ALA A 22 9.08 -5.85 0.21
C ALA A 22 10.57 -5.97 -0.11
N ALA A 23 11.31 -6.93 0.46
CA ALA A 23 12.73 -7.13 0.17
C ALA A 23 13.02 -7.99 -1.07
N VAL A 24 12.00 -8.59 -1.72
CA VAL A 24 12.18 -9.49 -2.87
C VAL A 24 12.95 -8.78 -4.01
N PRO A 25 14.07 -9.34 -4.49
CA PRO A 25 14.80 -8.78 -5.63
C PRO A 25 13.94 -8.72 -6.90
N GLY A 26 14.06 -7.63 -7.65
CA GLY A 26 13.32 -7.45 -8.90
C GLY A 26 11.90 -6.89 -8.76
N VAL A 27 11.40 -6.64 -7.53
CA VAL A 27 10.20 -5.82 -7.30
C VAL A 27 10.62 -4.38 -7.06
N ASP A 28 10.13 -3.44 -7.87
CA ASP A 28 10.52 -2.03 -7.79
C ASP A 28 9.49 -1.16 -7.08
N VAL A 29 8.21 -1.54 -7.19
CA VAL A 29 7.08 -0.77 -6.65
C VAL A 29 6.13 -1.69 -5.87
N LEU A 30 5.83 -1.28 -4.64
CA LEU A 30 4.75 -1.85 -3.84
C LEU A 30 3.49 -1.02 -4.07
N SER A 31 2.50 -1.59 -4.73
CA SER A 31 1.22 -0.92 -4.99
C SER A 31 0.13 -1.52 -4.12
N THR A 32 -0.82 -0.74 -3.63
CA THR A 32 -1.98 -1.26 -2.89
C THR A 32 -3.29 -0.69 -3.42
N GLY A 33 -4.25 -1.57 -3.68
CA GLY A 33 -5.64 -1.21 -3.98
C GLY A 33 -6.46 -1.24 -2.70
N PRO A 34 -6.93 -0.09 -2.16
CA PRO A 34 -7.57 -0.06 -0.86
C PRO A 34 -8.94 -0.78 -0.85
N PHE A 35 -9.62 -0.87 -1.99
CA PHE A 35 -10.87 -1.61 -2.13
C PHE A 35 -10.67 -3.13 -1.99
N ASP A 36 -9.76 -3.70 -2.78
CA ASP A 36 -9.47 -5.13 -2.72
C ASP A 36 -8.82 -5.54 -1.39
N LEU A 37 -7.88 -4.73 -0.88
CA LEU A 37 -7.30 -4.94 0.44
C LEU A 37 -8.39 -4.96 1.51
N GLY A 38 -9.30 -3.98 1.51
CA GLY A 38 -10.43 -3.92 2.42
C GLY A 38 -11.33 -5.16 2.34
N ASN A 39 -11.70 -5.58 1.12
CA ASN A 39 -12.50 -6.79 0.92
C ASN A 39 -11.82 -8.04 1.47
N LYS A 40 -10.51 -8.21 1.19
CA LYS A 40 -9.73 -9.39 1.60
C LYS A 40 -9.34 -9.40 3.08
N THR A 41 -9.42 -8.27 3.76
CA THR A 41 -9.10 -8.12 5.20
C THR A 41 -10.34 -8.00 6.09
N GLY A 42 -11.54 -7.95 5.51
CA GLY A 42 -12.81 -7.82 6.24
C GLY A 42 -13.16 -6.38 6.62
N GLN A 43 -12.54 -5.39 5.98
CA GLN A 43 -12.81 -3.96 6.14
C GLN A 43 -13.19 -3.31 4.81
N PRO A 44 -14.29 -3.71 4.16
CA PRO A 44 -14.67 -3.19 2.85
C PRO A 44 -14.91 -1.68 2.89
N ILE A 45 -14.54 -0.99 1.81
CA ILE A 45 -14.89 0.43 1.63
C ILE A 45 -16.33 0.50 1.14
N ILE A 46 -17.24 0.95 2.00
CA ILE A 46 -18.65 1.14 1.70
C ILE A 46 -18.97 2.63 1.85
N GLU A 47 -19.62 3.22 0.85
CA GLU A 47 -19.98 4.65 0.82
C GLU A 47 -18.77 5.59 1.07
N GLY A 48 -17.58 5.17 0.63
CA GLY A 48 -16.34 5.93 0.78
C GLY A 48 -15.73 5.89 2.20
N ARG A 49 -16.33 5.15 3.14
CA ARG A 49 -15.77 4.98 4.49
C ARG A 49 -14.57 4.04 4.45
N ILE A 50 -13.45 4.50 5.01
CA ILE A 50 -12.24 3.69 5.19
C ILE A 50 -12.10 3.38 6.69
N HIS A 51 -11.99 2.09 7.03
CA HIS A 51 -11.82 1.66 8.41
C HIS A 51 -10.42 2.02 8.93
N ALA A 52 -10.30 2.25 10.24
CA ALA A 52 -9.00 2.53 10.87
C ALA A 52 -7.99 1.40 10.63
N ASP A 53 -8.43 0.14 10.70
CA ASP A 53 -7.59 -1.03 10.43
C ASP A 53 -7.12 -1.09 8.97
N LEU A 54 -7.99 -0.72 8.03
CA LEU A 54 -7.61 -0.62 6.61
C LEU A 54 -6.60 0.52 6.39
N HIS A 55 -6.80 1.68 7.02
CA HIS A 55 -5.83 2.76 7.02
C HIS A 55 -4.47 2.34 7.61
N ALA A 56 -4.47 1.57 8.69
CA ALA A 56 -3.25 1.05 9.30
C ALA A 56 -2.55 0.00 8.42
N ALA A 57 -3.32 -0.86 7.75
CA ALA A 57 -2.81 -1.82 6.77
C ALA A 57 -2.12 -1.12 5.58
N ILE A 58 -2.76 -0.08 5.04
CA ILE A 58 -2.19 0.76 3.98
C ILE A 58 -0.88 1.40 4.47
N ARG A 59 -0.89 2.06 5.63
CA ARG A 59 0.31 2.66 6.24
C ARG A 59 1.45 1.66 6.33
N LYS A 60 1.18 0.46 6.82
CA LYS A 60 2.17 -0.61 6.97
C LYS A 60 2.82 -0.99 5.64
N ILE A 61 2.05 -1.05 4.54
CA ILE A 61 2.57 -1.32 3.20
C ILE A 61 3.44 -0.16 2.69
N LEU A 62 2.96 1.08 2.82
CA LEU A 62 3.69 2.27 2.37
C LEU A 62 5.03 2.44 3.11
N GLU A 63 5.03 2.23 4.42
CA GLU A 63 6.26 2.23 5.23
C GLU A 63 7.22 1.10 4.85
N ALA A 64 6.71 -0.10 4.55
CA ALA A 64 7.54 -1.21 4.13
C ALA A 64 8.25 -0.92 2.80
N ALA A 65 7.54 -0.29 1.85
CA ALA A 65 8.13 0.17 0.60
C ALA A 65 9.29 1.15 0.87
N ARG A 66 9.04 2.18 1.70
CA ARG A 66 10.05 3.16 2.10
C ARG A 66 11.27 2.51 2.77
N LYS A 67 11.05 1.63 3.75
CA LYS A 67 12.10 0.91 4.48
C LYS A 67 12.94 0.00 3.56
N ALA A 68 12.32 -0.57 2.52
CA ALA A 68 13.00 -1.38 1.51
C ALA A 68 13.67 -0.56 0.39
N GLY A 69 13.58 0.78 0.43
CA GLY A 69 14.11 1.65 -0.63
C GLY A 69 13.32 1.57 -1.95
N LYS A 70 12.07 1.09 -1.90
CA LYS A 70 11.19 0.89 -3.06
C LYS A 70 10.17 1.99 -3.19
N LYS A 71 9.59 2.16 -4.38
CA LYS A 71 8.50 3.11 -4.57
C LYS A 71 7.19 2.52 -4.05
N ALA A 72 6.28 3.41 -3.65
CA ALA A 72 4.95 3.04 -3.22
C ALA A 72 3.89 3.58 -4.19
N GLY A 73 2.83 2.81 -4.42
CA GLY A 73 1.66 3.19 -5.20
C GLY A 73 0.38 2.90 -4.43
N ILE A 74 -0.63 3.74 -4.61
CA ILE A 74 -1.96 3.49 -4.05
C ILE A 74 -3.04 4.11 -4.93
N PHE A 75 -4.11 3.37 -5.17
CA PHE A 75 -5.28 3.90 -5.85
C PHE A 75 -6.03 4.89 -4.94
N CYS A 76 -6.34 6.07 -5.48
CA CYS A 76 -7.05 7.13 -4.78
C CYS A 76 -8.19 7.64 -5.66
N THR A 77 -9.29 8.08 -5.06
CA THR A 77 -10.44 8.62 -5.80
C THR A 77 -10.45 10.15 -5.85
N ARG A 78 -9.63 10.83 -5.03
CA ARG A 78 -9.59 12.29 -4.91
C ARG A 78 -8.17 12.79 -4.61
N GLY A 79 -7.83 14.00 -5.06
CA GLY A 79 -6.49 14.57 -4.92
C GLY A 79 -6.03 14.78 -3.46
N GLU A 80 -6.94 15.16 -2.56
CA GLU A 80 -6.64 15.30 -1.13
C GLU A 80 -6.18 13.98 -0.51
N GLN A 81 -6.89 12.89 -0.84
CA GLN A 81 -6.51 11.53 -0.43
C GLN A 81 -5.14 11.15 -1.00
N SER A 82 -4.88 11.47 -2.28
CA SER A 82 -3.58 11.23 -2.91
C SER A 82 -2.45 11.97 -2.21
N ARG A 83 -2.67 13.22 -1.79
CA ARG A 83 -1.69 13.99 -1.02
C ARG A 83 -1.37 13.29 0.31
N GLY A 84 -2.40 12.95 1.09
CA GLY A 84 -2.19 12.31 2.40
C GLY A 84 -1.42 10.99 2.32
N TYR A 85 -1.72 10.14 1.34
CA TYR A 85 -0.95 8.91 1.15
C TYR A 85 0.45 9.13 0.58
N ALA A 86 0.65 10.16 -0.26
CA ALA A 86 1.98 10.52 -0.73
C ALA A 86 2.87 10.99 0.43
N ASP A 87 2.34 11.85 1.30
CA ASP A 87 3.05 12.35 2.47
C ASP A 87 3.41 11.18 3.41
N MET A 88 2.48 10.25 3.65
CA MET A 88 2.74 9.03 4.43
C MET A 88 3.82 8.13 3.80
N ALA A 89 3.76 7.90 2.48
CA ALA A 89 4.75 7.09 1.77
C ALA A 89 6.15 7.71 1.81
N LEU A 90 6.24 9.04 1.84
CA LEU A 90 7.50 9.79 1.95
C LEU A 90 7.95 9.97 3.41
N GLY A 91 7.05 9.77 4.38
CA GLY A 91 7.31 9.98 5.81
C GLY A 91 7.27 11.44 6.23
N TYR A 92 6.35 12.21 5.64
CA TYR A 92 6.10 13.62 5.94
C TYR A 92 4.86 13.84 6.82
N ASP A 93 4.18 12.76 7.22
CA ASP A 93 2.98 12.78 8.04
C ASP A 93 3.26 12.86 9.56
#